data_AF-A0A936IYG8-F1
#
_entry.id   AF-A0A936IYG8-F1
#
_cell.length_a   1.000
_cell.length_b   1.000
_cell.length_c   1.000
_cell.angle_alpha   90.00
_cell.angle_beta   90.00
_cell.angle_gamma   90.00
#
_symmetry.space_group_name_H-M   'P 1'
#
loop_
_entity.id
_entity.type
_entity.pdbx_description
1 polymer ?
#
loop_
_entity_poly.entity_id
_entity_poly.type
_entity_poly.pdbx_seq_one_letter_code
_entity_poly.pdbx_strand_id
1 'polypeptide(L)'
;MMSIVPLGAGDLIDRAVRFYRQNFLTFIFVAAPPVLVGTLLSVGWLFLSRWLFFTGSYDPLESTVYVLFSALGSSVIWFTETVATLSVMGGASRNFVRHLLFGEPISFKDTYLNVWDRVAGLIAASVLLTLIIGIVGLMIFYFGLGIGAILIALIAVGLEAVPFLAFFLSLAVGLVTVGGVYWLFCLAASRFAYVPQVMLVEGQGVIAAIGRSISLASGNVKRFAALFAFTLTATYSALALIYVPLGWYAWAEGVELFAFGGQSAPAWYEIASQMGWQVSIILLSPVWMVGLCLLYVDERVRHEGYDIELMAARRLGEIPSVPQSYYNPLQPALGAREDAAIPANGSSESSSFTTLGLK
;
A
#
# COMPACT_ATOMS: atom_id res chain seq x y z
N MET A 1 5.52 22.48 11.67
CA MET A 1 6.88 21.91 11.75
C MET A 1 6.78 20.54 12.38
N MET A 2 7.18 19.48 11.68
CA MET A 2 7.25 18.13 12.26
C MET A 2 8.46 18.07 13.19
N SER A 3 8.26 17.69 14.45
CA SER A 3 9.37 17.22 15.28
C SER A 3 9.97 15.98 14.64
N ILE A 4 11.30 15.88 14.68
CA ILE A 4 12.17 14.82 14.13
C ILE A 4 12.01 13.47 14.85
N VAL A 5 10.84 13.23 15.46
CA VAL A 5 10.51 11.98 16.14
C VAL A 5 10.18 10.94 15.07
N PRO A 6 10.78 9.74 15.11
CA PRO A 6 10.53 8.71 14.12
C PRO A 6 9.03 8.39 14.08
N LEU A 7 8.42 8.51 12.90
CA LEU A 7 6.99 8.23 12.72
C LEU A 7 6.70 6.78 13.10
N GLY A 8 5.90 6.57 14.15
CA GLY A 8 5.35 5.25 14.44
C GLY A 8 4.50 4.74 13.29
N ALA A 9 4.28 3.42 13.21
CA ALA A 9 3.40 2.86 12.18
C ALA A 9 1.96 3.42 12.28
N GLY A 10 1.46 3.65 13.50
CA GLY A 10 0.17 4.29 13.75
C GLY A 10 0.13 5.77 13.33
N ASP A 11 1.16 6.54 13.71
CA ASP A 11 1.26 7.97 13.36
C ASP A 11 1.34 8.18 11.84
N LEU A 12 2.06 7.30 11.15
CA LEU A 12 2.14 7.28 9.69
C LEU A 12 0.74 7.13 9.07
N ILE A 13 -0.03 6.14 9.53
CA ILE A 13 -1.37 5.85 9.02
C ILE A 13 -2.32 7.01 9.34
N ASP A 14 -2.33 7.51 10.58
CA ASP A 14 -3.18 8.64 10.97
C ASP A 14 -2.86 9.88 10.14
N ARG A 15 -1.57 10.17 9.92
CA ARG A 15 -1.14 11.27 9.07
C ARG A 15 -1.58 11.08 7.63
N ALA A 16 -1.44 9.87 7.07
CA ALA A 16 -1.86 9.58 5.71
C ALA A 16 -3.37 9.80 5.53
N VAL A 17 -4.19 9.28 6.45
CA VAL A 17 -5.64 9.43 6.44
C VAL A 17 -6.07 10.88 6.63
N ARG A 18 -5.44 11.59 7.57
CA ARG A 18 -5.73 13.01 7.82
C ARG A 18 -5.40 13.87 6.60
N PHE A 19 -4.28 13.60 5.96
CA PHE A 19 -3.83 14.30 4.76
C PHE A 19 -4.74 14.03 3.56
N TYR A 20 -5.13 12.77 3.37
CA TYR A 20 -6.13 12.38 2.38
C TYR A 20 -7.45 13.10 2.62
N ARG A 21 -7.95 13.12 3.87
CA ARG A 21 -9.23 13.77 4.21
C ARG A 21 -9.20 15.28 3.96
N GLN A 22 -8.08 15.94 4.19
CA GLN A 22 -7.93 17.38 3.91
C GLN A 22 -7.96 17.72 2.41
N ASN A 23 -7.50 16.79 1.56
CA ASN A 23 -7.41 16.98 0.11
C ASN A 23 -8.27 15.96 -0.67
N PHE A 24 -9.38 15.53 -0.05
CA PHE A 24 -10.17 14.37 -0.47
C PHE A 24 -10.56 14.42 -1.95
N LEU A 25 -11.17 15.53 -2.38
CA LEU A 25 -11.63 15.70 -3.75
C LEU A 25 -10.47 15.66 -4.75
N THR A 26 -9.37 16.35 -4.47
CA THR A 26 -8.19 16.37 -5.34
C THR A 26 -7.65 14.96 -5.54
N PHE A 27 -7.56 14.18 -4.48
CA PHE A 27 -7.08 12.81 -4.56
C PHE A 27 -8.03 11.87 -5.31
N ILE A 28 -9.34 12.02 -5.12
CA ILE A 28 -10.34 11.28 -5.91
C ILE A 28 -10.21 11.64 -7.39
N PHE A 29 -10.12 12.93 -7.72
CA PHE A 29 -9.95 13.34 -9.12
C PHE A 29 -8.66 12.84 -9.71
N VAL A 30 -7.58 12.73 -8.93
CA VAL A 30 -6.32 12.11 -9.39
C VAL A 30 -6.48 10.61 -9.63
N ALA A 31 -7.16 9.88 -8.74
CA ALA A 31 -7.31 8.43 -8.86
C ALA A 31 -8.36 7.99 -9.90
N ALA A 32 -9.40 8.78 -10.12
CA ALA A 32 -10.56 8.38 -10.91
C ALA A 32 -10.29 8.09 -12.39
N PRO A 33 -9.51 8.89 -13.16
CA PRO A 33 -9.40 8.71 -14.60
C PRO A 33 -8.93 7.32 -15.07
N PRO A 34 -7.82 6.74 -14.55
CA PRO A 34 -7.41 5.38 -14.96
C PRO A 34 -8.48 4.34 -14.63
N VAL A 35 -9.11 4.47 -13.46
CA VAL A 35 -10.14 3.53 -12.98
C VAL A 35 -11.42 3.63 -13.81
N LEU A 36 -11.88 4.84 -14.13
CA LEU A 36 -13.08 5.04 -14.95
C LEU A 36 -12.89 4.50 -16.37
N VAL A 37 -11.72 4.72 -16.97
CA VAL A 37 -11.39 4.15 -18.29
C VAL A 37 -11.34 2.63 -18.21
N GLY A 38 -10.68 2.07 -17.19
CA GLY A 38 -10.66 0.62 -16.93
C GLY A 38 -12.07 0.05 -16.79
N THR A 39 -12.93 0.70 -16.00
CA THR A 39 -14.32 0.31 -15.78
C THR A 39 -15.13 0.29 -17.07
N LEU A 40 -15.03 1.34 -17.90
CA LEU A 40 -15.73 1.39 -19.18
C LEU A 40 -15.28 0.27 -20.12
N LEU A 41 -13.99 -0.03 -20.16
CA LEU A 41 -13.44 -1.13 -20.94
C LEU A 41 -13.91 -2.49 -20.39
N SER A 42 -13.92 -2.68 -19.07
CA SER A 42 -14.38 -3.92 -18.42
C SER A 42 -15.85 -4.19 -18.68
N VAL A 43 -16.70 -3.17 -18.56
CA VAL A 43 -18.14 -3.27 -18.83
C VAL A 43 -18.38 -3.52 -20.33
N GLY A 44 -17.67 -2.80 -21.21
CA GLY A 44 -17.73 -3.04 -22.65
C GLY A 44 -17.29 -4.45 -23.05
N TRP A 45 -16.22 -4.95 -22.43
CA TRP A 45 -15.74 -6.32 -22.64
C TRP A 45 -16.75 -7.37 -22.18
N LEU A 46 -17.41 -7.13 -21.04
CA LEU A 46 -18.48 -7.99 -20.55
C LEU A 46 -19.66 -8.03 -21.53
N PHE A 47 -20.11 -6.89 -22.04
CA PHE A 47 -21.17 -6.86 -23.05
C PHE A 47 -20.76 -7.58 -24.34
N LEU A 48 -19.51 -7.38 -24.78
CA LEU A 48 -18.98 -8.05 -25.96
C LEU A 48 -18.92 -9.57 -25.78
N SER A 49 -18.42 -10.06 -24.64
CA SER A 49 -18.34 -11.49 -24.37
C SER A 49 -19.71 -12.14 -24.32
N ARG A 50 -20.69 -11.48 -23.69
CA ARG A 50 -22.08 -11.95 -23.68
C ARG A 50 -22.73 -11.89 -25.05
N TRP A 51 -22.43 -10.90 -25.88
CA TRP A 51 -22.99 -10.82 -27.23
C TRP A 51 -22.45 -11.92 -28.16
N LEU A 52 -21.17 -12.29 -28.00
CA LEU A 52 -20.51 -13.30 -28.85
C LEU A 52 -20.86 -14.75 -28.48
N PHE A 53 -21.11 -15.05 -27.19
CA PHE A 53 -21.16 -16.44 -26.68
C PHE A 53 -22.43 -16.76 -25.88
N PHE A 54 -23.46 -15.94 -25.96
CA PHE A 54 -24.73 -16.19 -25.26
C PHE A 54 -25.85 -16.35 -26.28
N THR A 55 -25.98 -17.55 -26.83
CA THR A 55 -26.94 -17.89 -27.92
C THR A 55 -28.30 -18.41 -27.45
N GLY A 56 -28.51 -18.58 -26.13
CA GLY A 56 -29.80 -18.98 -25.54
C GLY A 56 -29.98 -20.50 -25.34
N SER A 57 -29.02 -21.31 -25.79
CA SER A 57 -28.91 -22.75 -25.49
C SER A 57 -27.64 -23.03 -24.69
N TYR A 58 -27.70 -23.88 -23.67
CA TYR A 58 -26.50 -24.25 -22.90
C TYR A 58 -25.64 -25.24 -23.69
N ASP A 59 -24.51 -24.77 -24.23
CA ASP A 59 -23.42 -25.59 -24.74
C ASP A 59 -22.20 -25.50 -23.78
N PRO A 60 -21.72 -26.63 -23.21
CA PRO A 60 -20.52 -26.64 -22.35
C PRO A 60 -19.27 -26.05 -23.01
N LEU A 61 -19.09 -26.25 -24.32
CA LEU A 61 -17.91 -25.73 -25.02
C LEU A 61 -18.00 -24.21 -25.19
N GLU A 62 -19.17 -23.69 -25.61
CA GLU A 62 -19.43 -22.24 -25.71
C GLU A 62 -19.27 -21.55 -24.35
N SER A 63 -19.79 -22.15 -23.28
CA SER A 63 -19.62 -21.63 -21.90
C SER A 63 -18.15 -21.59 -21.46
N THR A 64 -17.37 -22.62 -21.78
CA THR A 64 -15.94 -22.65 -21.48
C THR A 64 -15.18 -21.56 -22.25
N VAL A 65 -15.46 -21.39 -23.54
CA VAL A 65 -14.85 -20.34 -24.37
C VAL A 65 -15.25 -18.95 -23.86
N TYR A 66 -16.51 -18.74 -23.48
CA TYR A 66 -17.00 -17.51 -22.86
C TYR A 66 -16.21 -17.16 -21.59
N VAL A 67 -16.01 -18.13 -20.68
CA VAL A 67 -15.25 -17.92 -19.44
C VAL A 67 -13.80 -17.56 -19.74
N LEU A 68 -13.14 -18.30 -20.64
CA LEU A 68 -11.75 -18.03 -21.01
C LEU A 68 -11.57 -16.67 -21.69
N PHE A 69 -12.47 -16.32 -22.61
CA PHE A 69 -12.46 -15.02 -23.29
C PHE A 69 -12.71 -13.87 -22.31
N SER A 70 -13.72 -14.02 -21.44
CA SER A 70 -14.02 -13.04 -20.40
C SER A 70 -12.87 -12.86 -19.42
N ALA A 71 -12.26 -13.96 -18.98
CA ALA A 71 -11.11 -13.96 -18.06
C ALA A 71 -9.86 -13.32 -18.69
N LEU A 72 -9.57 -13.63 -19.96
CA LEU A 72 -8.42 -13.07 -20.67
C LEU A 72 -8.54 -11.55 -20.79
N GLY A 73 -9.66 -11.04 -21.31
CA GLY A 73 -9.83 -9.60 -21.45
C GLY A 73 -9.89 -8.88 -20.11
N SER A 74 -10.57 -9.46 -19.11
CA SER A 74 -10.57 -8.89 -17.75
C SER A 74 -9.15 -8.82 -17.17
N SER A 75 -8.31 -9.82 -17.41
CA SER A 75 -6.91 -9.83 -16.97
C SER A 75 -6.08 -8.74 -17.66
N VAL A 76 -6.24 -8.58 -18.98
CA VAL A 76 -5.55 -7.53 -19.74
C VAL A 76 -5.98 -6.13 -19.31
N ILE A 77 -7.27 -5.93 -19.08
CA ILE A 77 -7.82 -4.65 -18.61
C ILE A 77 -7.32 -4.35 -17.20
N TRP A 78 -7.41 -5.32 -16.28
CA TRP A 78 -6.90 -5.18 -14.91
C TRP A 78 -5.41 -4.84 -14.88
N PHE A 79 -4.60 -5.50 -15.73
CA PHE A 79 -3.18 -5.22 -15.85
C PHE A 79 -2.93 -3.79 -16.34
N THR A 80 -3.63 -3.38 -17.40
CA THR A 80 -3.50 -2.03 -17.98
C THR A 80 -3.94 -0.95 -17.00
N GLU A 81 -5.05 -1.17 -16.29
CA GLU A 81 -5.57 -0.28 -15.26
C GLU A 81 -4.59 -0.15 -14.09
N THR A 82 -4.00 -1.25 -13.64
CA THR A 82 -2.99 -1.27 -12.58
C THR A 82 -1.76 -0.45 -12.99
N VAL A 83 -1.26 -0.66 -14.21
CA VAL A 83 -0.12 0.10 -14.77
C VAL A 83 -0.42 1.60 -14.85
N ALA A 84 -1.61 1.96 -15.32
CA ALA A 84 -2.05 3.36 -15.41
C ALA A 84 -2.16 3.99 -14.01
N THR A 85 -2.74 3.28 -13.05
CA THR A 85 -2.91 3.74 -11.66
C THR A 85 -1.56 3.93 -10.97
N LEU A 86 -0.63 2.98 -11.11
CA LEU A 86 0.73 3.09 -10.58
C LEU A 86 1.49 4.27 -11.20
N SER A 87 1.30 4.53 -12.49
CA SER A 87 1.91 5.68 -13.18
C SER A 87 1.42 7.01 -12.63
N VAL A 88 0.10 7.15 -12.42
CA VAL A 88 -0.53 8.33 -11.81
C VAL A 88 -0.09 8.50 -10.36
N MET A 89 -0.02 7.41 -9.61
CA MET A 89 0.47 7.38 -8.23
C MET A 89 1.92 7.87 -8.14
N GLY A 90 2.76 7.45 -9.09
CA GLY A 90 4.07 8.04 -9.30
C GLY A 90 3.96 9.55 -9.47
N GLY A 91 3.21 10.02 -10.48
CA GLY A 91 3.04 11.45 -10.79
C GLY A 91 2.70 12.32 -9.59
N ALA A 92 1.83 11.82 -8.72
CA ALA A 92 1.37 12.50 -7.51
C ALA A 92 2.46 12.63 -6.44
N SER A 93 3.43 11.72 -6.40
CA SER A 93 4.53 11.75 -5.41
C SER A 93 5.36 13.03 -5.49
N ARG A 94 5.56 13.58 -6.68
CA ARG A 94 6.29 14.83 -6.87
C ARG A 94 5.55 16.03 -6.30
N ASN A 95 4.23 16.09 -6.51
CA ASN A 95 3.38 17.11 -5.90
C ASN A 95 3.32 16.96 -4.38
N PHE A 96 3.27 15.72 -3.89
CA PHE A 96 3.31 15.44 -2.47
C PHE A 96 4.59 15.99 -1.81
N VAL A 97 5.75 15.73 -2.41
CA VAL A 97 7.04 16.25 -1.88
C VAL A 97 7.10 17.77 -1.94
N ARG A 98 6.60 18.41 -3.01
CA ARG A 98 6.52 19.87 -3.09
C ARG A 98 5.60 20.46 -2.03
N HIS A 99 4.44 19.85 -1.81
CA HIS A 99 3.53 20.24 -0.73
C HIS A 99 4.23 20.16 0.63
N LEU A 100 4.97 19.08 0.88
CA LEU A 100 5.63 18.86 2.15
C LEU A 100 6.79 19.83 2.41
N LEU A 101 7.61 20.12 1.39
CA LEU A 101 8.81 20.95 1.54
C LEU A 101 8.50 22.46 1.41
N PHE A 102 7.58 22.83 0.52
CA PHE A 102 7.34 24.22 0.14
C PHE A 102 5.92 24.72 0.46
N GLY A 103 5.03 23.84 0.95
CA GLY A 103 3.65 24.22 1.26
C GLY A 103 2.77 24.48 0.03
N GLU A 104 3.21 24.06 -1.16
CA GLU A 104 2.44 24.22 -2.40
C GLU A 104 1.13 23.41 -2.36
N PRO A 105 0.01 23.93 -2.88
CA PRO A 105 -1.24 23.18 -2.91
C PRO A 105 -1.13 21.93 -3.79
N ILE A 106 -1.77 20.82 -3.38
CA ILE A 106 -1.87 19.64 -4.24
C ILE A 106 -2.85 19.93 -5.38
N SER A 107 -2.40 19.68 -6.60
CA SER A 107 -3.13 19.97 -7.81
C SER A 107 -3.28 18.73 -8.69
N PHE A 108 -4.51 18.50 -9.17
CA PHE A 108 -4.82 17.45 -10.14
C PHE A 108 -4.04 17.66 -11.45
N LYS A 109 -4.06 18.88 -11.98
CA LYS A 109 -3.43 19.22 -13.26
C LYS A 109 -1.93 18.94 -13.23
N ASP A 110 -1.26 19.38 -12.18
CA ASP A 110 0.19 19.21 -12.05
C ASP A 110 0.57 17.74 -11.88
N THR A 111 -0.31 16.94 -11.29
CA THR A 111 -0.10 15.49 -11.15
C THR A 111 0.00 14.85 -12.54
N TYR A 112 -0.94 15.15 -13.43
CA TYR A 112 -0.93 14.61 -14.78
C TYR A 112 0.18 15.20 -15.65
N LEU A 113 0.53 16.47 -15.49
CA LEU A 113 1.70 17.04 -16.17
C LEU A 113 2.99 16.31 -15.78
N ASN A 114 3.18 16.02 -14.49
CA ASN A 114 4.33 15.23 -14.03
C ASN A 114 4.34 13.80 -14.62
N VAL A 115 3.17 13.19 -14.82
CA VAL A 115 3.06 11.88 -15.50
C VAL A 115 3.49 12.01 -16.95
N TRP A 116 2.98 13.03 -17.66
CA TRP A 116 3.28 13.25 -19.08
C TRP A 116 4.77 13.49 -19.34
N ASP A 117 5.45 14.25 -18.49
CA ASP A 117 6.89 14.53 -18.60
C ASP A 117 7.75 13.25 -18.62
N ARG A 118 7.28 12.18 -17.97
CA ARG A 118 8.03 10.91 -17.82
C ARG A 118 7.18 9.67 -18.12
N VAL A 119 6.22 9.81 -19.03
CA VAL A 119 5.20 8.77 -19.28
C VAL A 119 5.80 7.42 -19.67
N ALA A 120 6.79 7.41 -20.58
CA ALA A 120 7.44 6.19 -21.03
C ALA A 120 8.20 5.49 -19.89
N GLY A 121 8.90 6.26 -19.05
CA GLY A 121 9.61 5.73 -17.88
C GLY A 121 8.65 5.18 -16.83
N LEU A 122 7.57 5.91 -16.53
CA LEU A 122 6.56 5.50 -15.56
C LEU A 122 5.78 4.26 -16.00
N ILE A 123 5.41 4.17 -17.28
CA ILE A 123 4.77 2.98 -17.83
C ILE A 123 5.73 1.79 -17.74
N ALA A 124 6.98 1.95 -18.19
CA ALA A 124 7.97 0.88 -18.14
C ALA A 124 8.23 0.40 -16.70
N ALA A 125 8.35 1.34 -15.75
CA ALA A 125 8.50 1.01 -14.34
C ALA A 125 7.25 0.33 -13.77
N SER A 126 6.07 0.86 -14.05
CA SER A 126 4.80 0.29 -13.56
C SER A 126 4.54 -1.10 -14.12
N VAL A 127 4.83 -1.34 -15.40
CA VAL A 127 4.80 -2.68 -16.01
C VAL A 127 5.77 -3.62 -15.31
N LEU A 128 7.03 -3.20 -15.16
CA LEU A 128 8.05 -4.01 -14.53
C LEU A 128 7.71 -4.33 -13.07
N LEU A 129 7.23 -3.34 -12.30
CA LEU A 129 6.78 -3.49 -10.92
C LEU A 129 5.59 -4.44 -10.82
N THR A 130 4.58 -4.27 -11.69
CA THR A 130 3.39 -5.14 -11.71
C THR A 130 3.77 -6.58 -12.01
N LEU A 131 4.68 -6.81 -12.96
CA LEU A 131 5.16 -8.15 -13.29
C LEU A 131 6.03 -8.75 -12.18
N ILE A 132 7.00 -8.01 -11.64
CA ILE A 132 7.90 -8.52 -10.58
C ILE A 132 7.10 -8.81 -9.31
N ILE A 133 6.36 -7.82 -8.80
CA ILE A 133 5.60 -7.97 -7.55
C ILE A 133 4.47 -8.98 -7.76
N GLY A 134 3.83 -9.00 -8.92
CA GLY A 134 2.80 -9.97 -9.28
C GLY A 134 3.34 -11.40 -9.30
N ILE A 135 4.43 -11.67 -10.03
CA ILE A 135 5.02 -13.02 -10.13
C ILE A 135 5.56 -13.47 -8.76
N VAL A 136 6.33 -12.62 -8.07
CA VAL A 136 6.88 -12.94 -6.75
C VAL A 136 5.75 -13.15 -5.74
N GLY A 137 4.74 -12.29 -5.76
CA GLY A 137 3.56 -12.42 -4.90
C GLY A 137 2.79 -13.72 -5.14
N LEU A 138 2.54 -14.07 -6.41
CA LEU A 138 1.91 -15.34 -6.78
C LEU A 138 2.75 -16.54 -6.34
N MET A 139 4.07 -16.49 -6.54
CA MET A 139 4.97 -17.55 -6.08
C MET A 139 4.91 -17.72 -4.56
N ILE A 140 5.04 -16.64 -3.79
CA ILE A 140 4.95 -16.69 -2.31
C ILE A 140 3.57 -17.20 -1.88
N PHE A 141 2.50 -16.74 -2.52
CA PHE A 141 1.14 -17.15 -2.20
C PHE A 141 0.89 -18.64 -2.47
N TYR A 142 1.14 -19.11 -3.69
CA TYR A 142 0.89 -20.52 -4.05
C TYR A 142 1.84 -21.49 -3.35
N PHE A 143 3.10 -21.11 -3.17
CA PHE A 143 4.06 -21.93 -2.43
C PHE A 143 3.66 -22.01 -0.94
N GLY A 144 3.29 -20.89 -0.33
CA GLY A 144 2.79 -20.86 1.04
C GLY A 144 1.49 -21.64 1.22
N LEU A 145 0.54 -21.49 0.30
CA LEU A 145 -0.70 -22.27 0.29
C LEU A 145 -0.41 -23.77 0.14
N GLY A 146 0.48 -24.15 -0.79
CA GLY A 146 0.89 -25.54 -0.98
C GLY A 146 1.51 -26.16 0.28
N ILE A 147 2.48 -25.47 0.90
CA ILE A 147 3.07 -25.92 2.16
C ILE A 147 2.02 -26.00 3.27
N GLY A 148 1.20 -24.97 3.43
CA GLY A 148 0.15 -24.93 4.45
C GLY A 148 -0.85 -26.08 4.29
N ALA A 149 -1.32 -26.32 3.06
CA ALA A 149 -2.25 -27.40 2.75
C ALA A 149 -1.63 -28.78 3.03
N ILE A 150 -0.36 -28.99 2.66
CA ILE A 150 0.36 -30.24 2.96
C ILE A 150 0.48 -30.44 4.48
N LEU A 151 0.89 -29.41 5.23
CA LEU A 151 1.03 -29.51 6.68
C LEU A 151 -0.31 -29.80 7.37
N ILE A 152 -1.38 -29.12 6.95
CA ILE A 152 -2.73 -29.35 7.47
C ILE A 152 -3.20 -30.77 7.13
N ALA A 153 -2.96 -31.26 5.91
CA ALA A 153 -3.32 -32.62 5.52
C ALA A 153 -2.54 -33.68 6.36
N LEU A 154 -1.24 -33.46 6.59
CA LEU A 154 -0.44 -34.34 7.45
C LEU A 154 -0.94 -34.35 8.91
N ILE A 155 -1.36 -33.19 9.43
CA ILE A 155 -1.97 -33.09 10.77
C ILE A 155 -3.30 -33.84 10.80
N ALA A 156 -4.15 -33.65 9.79
CA ALA A 156 -5.44 -34.30 9.70
C ALA A 156 -5.30 -35.83 9.70
N VAL A 157 -4.38 -36.38 8.90
CA VAL A 157 -4.10 -37.82 8.82
C VAL A 157 -3.38 -38.34 10.07
N GLY A 158 -2.41 -37.60 10.60
CA GLY A 158 -1.61 -38.02 11.76
C GLY A 158 -2.40 -38.01 13.08
N LEU A 159 -3.48 -37.23 13.16
CA LEU A 159 -4.29 -37.06 14.36
C LEU A 159 -5.77 -37.46 14.15
N GLU A 160 -6.05 -38.36 13.22
CA GLU A 160 -7.43 -38.85 12.93
C GLU A 160 -8.15 -39.36 14.18
N ALA A 161 -7.43 -39.98 15.12
CA ALA A 161 -7.98 -40.49 16.37
C ALA A 161 -8.41 -39.39 17.37
N VAL A 162 -7.94 -38.15 17.20
CA VAL A 162 -8.22 -37.02 18.11
C VAL A 162 -8.60 -35.78 17.28
N PRO A 163 -9.81 -35.74 16.68
CA PRO A 163 -10.19 -34.73 15.69
C PRO A 163 -10.19 -33.30 16.22
N PHE A 164 -10.51 -33.10 17.50
CA PHE A 164 -10.45 -31.77 18.11
C PHE A 164 -9.03 -31.21 18.15
N LEU A 165 -8.03 -32.04 18.50
CA LEU A 165 -6.63 -31.62 18.51
C LEU A 165 -6.14 -31.33 17.09
N ALA A 166 -6.52 -32.17 16.12
CA ALA A 166 -6.21 -31.98 14.70
C ALA A 166 -6.75 -30.64 14.18
N PHE A 167 -7.98 -30.28 14.56
CA PHE A 167 -8.61 -29.02 14.18
C PHE A 167 -7.84 -27.81 14.73
N PHE A 168 -7.58 -27.76 16.04
CA PHE A 168 -6.90 -26.62 16.65
C PHE A 168 -5.45 -26.47 16.15
N LEU A 169 -4.75 -27.59 15.95
CA LEU A 169 -3.39 -27.55 15.40
C LEU A 169 -3.38 -27.11 13.94
N SER A 170 -4.33 -27.58 13.13
CA SER A 170 -4.49 -27.14 11.73
C SER A 170 -4.83 -25.66 11.64
N LEU A 171 -5.69 -25.15 12.52
CA LEU A 171 -6.00 -23.72 12.62
C LEU A 171 -4.75 -22.91 12.98
N ALA A 172 -3.98 -23.35 13.98
CA ALA A 172 -2.74 -22.70 14.37
C ALA A 172 -1.71 -22.67 13.24
N VAL A 173 -1.51 -23.80 12.54
CA VAL A 173 -0.63 -23.87 11.36
C VAL A 173 -1.15 -22.98 10.25
N GLY A 174 -2.45 -22.98 9.95
CA GLY A 174 -3.05 -22.10 8.96
C GLY A 174 -2.80 -20.62 9.24
N LEU A 175 -2.97 -20.18 10.48
CA LEU A 175 -2.68 -18.80 10.90
C LEU A 175 -1.19 -18.45 10.75
N VAL A 176 -0.29 -19.36 11.14
CA VAL A 176 1.16 -19.18 10.98
C VAL A 176 1.53 -19.11 9.50
N THR A 177 0.97 -19.97 8.66
CA THR A 177 1.20 -19.94 7.21
C THR A 177 0.72 -18.63 6.60
N VAL A 178 -0.50 -18.18 6.93
CA VAL A 178 -1.04 -16.90 6.42
C VAL A 178 -0.16 -15.73 6.88
N GLY A 179 0.21 -15.68 8.17
CA GLY A 179 1.10 -14.65 8.69
C GLY A 179 2.49 -14.67 8.05
N GLY A 180 3.04 -15.85 7.80
CA GLY A 180 4.33 -16.05 7.12
C GLY A 180 4.29 -15.61 5.66
N VAL A 181 3.26 -16.01 4.91
CA VAL A 181 3.02 -15.58 3.51
C VAL A 181 2.91 -14.07 3.43
N TYR A 182 2.11 -13.47 4.31
CA TYR A 182 1.93 -12.03 4.40
C TYR A 182 3.25 -11.31 4.70
N TRP A 183 4.03 -11.81 5.67
CA TRP A 183 5.31 -11.22 6.03
C TRP A 183 6.36 -11.33 4.91
N LEU A 184 6.46 -12.51 4.26
CA LEU A 184 7.34 -12.73 3.12
C LEU A 184 6.97 -11.83 1.94
N PHE A 185 5.67 -11.68 1.66
CA PHE A 185 5.19 -10.72 0.66
C PHE A 185 5.63 -9.30 1.00
N CYS A 186 5.44 -8.85 2.25
CA CYS A 186 5.85 -7.51 2.67
C CYS A 186 7.37 -7.31 2.57
N LEU A 187 8.17 -8.31 2.93
CA LEU A 187 9.63 -8.28 2.79
C LEU A 187 10.07 -8.09 1.34
N ALA A 188 9.39 -8.75 0.40
CA ALA A 188 9.68 -8.63 -1.03
C ALA A 188 9.16 -7.29 -1.60
N ALA A 189 7.88 -6.98 -1.35
CA ALA A 189 7.20 -5.81 -1.91
C ALA A 189 7.78 -4.49 -1.40
N SER A 190 8.20 -4.41 -0.13
CA SER A 190 8.75 -3.17 0.42
C SER A 190 9.99 -2.68 -0.34
N ARG A 191 10.76 -3.60 -0.93
CA ARG A 191 11.97 -3.30 -1.72
C ARG A 191 11.68 -2.52 -3.01
N PHE A 192 10.46 -2.64 -3.53
CA PHE A 192 10.02 -2.01 -4.76
C PHE A 192 9.03 -0.87 -4.54
N ALA A 193 8.57 -0.67 -3.30
CA ALA A 193 7.50 0.26 -2.96
C ALA A 193 7.80 1.73 -3.26
N TYR A 194 9.08 2.10 -3.35
CA TYR A 194 9.52 3.49 -3.53
C TYR A 194 9.97 3.82 -4.96
N VAL A 195 9.88 2.86 -5.89
CA VAL A 195 10.37 3.05 -7.26
C VAL A 195 9.69 4.22 -7.98
N PRO A 196 8.34 4.36 -7.98
CA PRO A 196 7.69 5.52 -8.61
C PRO A 196 8.14 6.87 -8.02
N GLN A 197 8.35 6.92 -6.70
CA GLN A 197 8.75 8.11 -5.96
C GLN A 197 10.18 8.50 -6.29
N VAL A 198 11.12 7.54 -6.27
CA VAL A 198 12.51 7.77 -6.65
C VAL A 198 12.61 8.27 -8.08
N MET A 199 11.85 7.68 -9.01
CA MET A 199 11.89 8.11 -10.42
C MET A 199 11.47 9.55 -10.62
N LEU A 200 10.46 10.03 -9.91
CA LEU A 200 9.90 11.37 -10.13
C LEU A 200 10.47 12.44 -9.24
N VAL A 201 10.86 12.08 -8.02
CA VAL A 201 11.46 13.01 -7.06
C VAL A 201 12.96 13.13 -7.29
N GLU A 202 13.66 12.00 -7.48
CA GLU A 202 15.13 11.99 -7.67
C GLU A 202 15.54 12.03 -9.14
N GLY A 203 14.57 11.97 -10.07
CA GLY A 203 14.84 12.07 -11.50
C GLY A 203 15.54 10.86 -12.10
N GLN A 204 15.62 9.74 -11.37
CA GLN A 204 16.35 8.52 -11.79
C GLN A 204 15.63 7.78 -12.94
N GLY A 205 16.40 7.01 -13.70
CA GLY A 205 15.87 6.02 -14.66
C GLY A 205 15.33 4.77 -13.95
N VAL A 206 14.58 3.92 -14.67
CA VAL A 206 13.86 2.76 -14.10
C VAL A 206 14.77 1.84 -13.28
N ILE A 207 15.88 1.38 -13.88
CA ILE A 207 16.77 0.40 -13.23
C ILE A 207 17.49 1.03 -12.02
N ALA A 208 17.97 2.27 -12.16
CA ALA A 208 18.61 3.00 -11.08
C ALA A 208 17.64 3.24 -9.91
N ALA A 209 16.36 3.53 -10.22
CA ALA A 209 15.32 3.72 -9.21
C ALA A 209 15.01 2.43 -8.44
N ILE A 210 15.08 1.26 -9.07
CA ILE A 210 14.94 -0.03 -8.37
C ILE A 210 16.08 -0.23 -7.36
N GLY A 211 17.33 -0.07 -7.80
CA GLY A 211 18.49 -0.22 -6.90
C GLY A 211 18.42 0.73 -5.70
N ARG A 212 18.01 1.98 -5.96
CA ARG A 212 17.79 3.00 -4.93
C ARG A 212 16.62 2.64 -4.00
N SER A 213 15.48 2.19 -4.52
CA SER A 213 14.33 1.74 -3.70
C SER A 213 14.72 0.60 -2.76
N ILE A 214 15.52 -0.38 -3.24
CA ILE A 214 16.00 -1.50 -2.43
C ILE A 214 16.89 -1.03 -1.27
N SER A 215 17.77 -0.05 -1.50
CA SER A 215 18.66 0.46 -0.46
C SER A 215 17.90 1.23 0.62
N LEU A 216 16.94 2.08 0.23
CA LEU A 216 16.06 2.77 1.18
C LEU A 216 15.18 1.78 1.97
N ALA A 217 14.62 0.75 1.33
CA ALA A 217 13.64 -0.13 1.97
C ALA A 217 14.20 -1.11 3.01
N SER A 218 15.52 -1.17 3.18
CA SER A 218 16.19 -2.21 3.97
C SER A 218 15.88 -2.18 5.48
N GLY A 219 15.45 -1.04 6.03
CA GLY A 219 15.28 -0.86 7.49
C GLY A 219 13.84 -0.90 8.02
N ASN A 220 12.81 -0.89 7.17
CA ASN A 220 11.48 -0.43 7.61
C ASN A 220 10.26 -1.26 7.15
N VAL A 221 10.46 -2.56 6.98
CA VAL A 221 9.42 -3.49 6.49
C VAL A 221 8.20 -3.52 7.41
N LYS A 222 8.38 -3.33 8.73
CA LYS A 222 7.28 -3.32 9.70
C LYS A 222 6.27 -2.19 9.44
N ARG A 223 6.74 -0.99 9.09
CA ARG A 223 5.85 0.14 8.81
C ARG A 223 5.16 -0.01 7.46
N PHE A 224 5.87 -0.54 6.45
CA PHE A 224 5.26 -0.94 5.18
C PHE A 224 4.18 -1.99 5.39
N ALA A 225 4.46 -3.05 6.15
CA ALA A 225 3.50 -4.08 6.50
C ALA A 225 2.29 -3.47 7.22
N ALA A 226 2.50 -2.69 8.28
CA ALA A 226 1.40 -2.05 8.99
C ALA A 226 0.51 -1.18 8.08
N LEU A 227 1.12 -0.38 7.20
CA LEU A 227 0.39 0.41 6.19
C LEU A 227 -0.40 -0.52 5.24
N PHE A 228 0.23 -1.59 4.75
CA PHE A 228 -0.39 -2.55 3.84
C PHE A 228 -1.54 -3.32 4.50
N ALA A 229 -1.37 -3.80 5.73
CA ALA A 229 -2.43 -4.41 6.52
C ALA A 229 -3.60 -3.43 6.71
N PHE A 230 -3.31 -2.19 7.09
CA PHE A 230 -4.34 -1.17 7.25
C PHE A 230 -5.11 -0.93 5.95
N THR A 231 -4.41 -0.75 4.82
CA THR A 231 -5.08 -0.54 3.53
C THR A 231 -5.85 -1.77 3.07
N LEU A 232 -5.35 -2.98 3.36
CA LEU A 232 -6.03 -4.23 3.05
C LEU A 232 -7.32 -4.36 3.86
N THR A 233 -7.25 -4.17 5.18
CA THR A 233 -8.42 -4.20 6.05
C THR A 233 -9.43 -3.12 5.66
N ALA A 234 -8.98 -1.89 5.38
CA ALA A 234 -9.86 -0.81 4.93
C ALA A 234 -10.54 -1.15 3.59
N THR A 235 -9.82 -1.76 2.65
CA THR A 235 -10.34 -2.18 1.35
C THR A 235 -11.40 -3.25 1.47
N TYR A 236 -11.11 -4.34 2.18
CA TYR A 236 -12.11 -5.38 2.36
C TYR A 236 -13.30 -4.93 3.21
N SER A 237 -13.10 -3.99 4.15
CA SER A 237 -14.21 -3.39 4.91
C SER A 237 -15.12 -2.55 4.00
N ALA A 238 -14.54 -1.70 3.14
CA ALA A 238 -15.31 -0.90 2.18
C ALA A 238 -16.03 -1.77 1.14
N LEU A 239 -15.36 -2.81 0.63
CA LEU A 239 -15.99 -3.78 -0.27
C LEU A 239 -17.11 -4.54 0.42
N ALA A 240 -16.95 -4.97 1.67
CA ALA A 240 -18.01 -5.65 2.41
C ALA A 240 -19.26 -4.77 2.56
N LEU A 241 -19.09 -3.46 2.79
CA LEU A 241 -20.21 -2.51 2.83
C LEU A 241 -21.00 -2.43 1.52
N ILE A 242 -20.38 -2.73 0.38
CA ILE A 242 -21.03 -2.71 -0.94
C ILE A 242 -21.54 -4.10 -1.32
N TYR A 243 -20.70 -5.13 -1.21
CA TYR A 243 -20.97 -6.48 -1.68
C TYR A 243 -21.91 -7.27 -0.78
N VAL A 244 -21.94 -7.04 0.53
CA VAL A 244 -22.85 -7.78 1.41
C VAL A 244 -24.31 -7.41 1.12
N PRO A 245 -24.70 -6.13 1.06
CA PRO A 245 -26.07 -5.75 0.66
C PRO A 245 -26.40 -6.16 -0.78
N LEU A 246 -25.47 -5.96 -1.71
CA LEU A 246 -25.64 -6.35 -3.12
C LEU A 246 -25.87 -7.86 -3.25
N GLY A 247 -25.09 -8.66 -2.52
CA GLY A 247 -25.22 -10.12 -2.48
C GLY A 247 -26.56 -10.57 -1.89
N TRP A 248 -27.00 -9.98 -0.77
CA TRP A 248 -28.32 -10.29 -0.21
C TRP A 248 -29.46 -9.97 -1.17
N TYR A 249 -29.39 -8.83 -1.84
CA TYR A 249 -30.38 -8.46 -2.86
C TYR A 249 -30.35 -9.45 -4.04
N ALA A 250 -29.17 -9.77 -4.56
CA ALA A 250 -29.03 -10.74 -5.64
C ALA A 250 -29.56 -12.11 -5.27
N TRP A 251 -29.27 -12.59 -4.06
CA TRP A 251 -29.79 -13.85 -3.56
C TRP A 251 -31.33 -13.83 -3.44
N ALA A 252 -31.91 -12.73 -2.98
CA ALA A 252 -33.36 -12.56 -2.92
C ALA A 252 -34.01 -12.57 -4.32
N GLU A 253 -33.31 -12.08 -5.34
CA GLU A 253 -33.69 -12.14 -6.76
C GLU A 253 -33.39 -13.52 -7.42
N GLY A 254 -32.98 -14.52 -6.63
CA GLY A 254 -32.72 -15.88 -7.10
C GLY A 254 -31.34 -16.09 -7.74
N VAL A 255 -30.40 -15.17 -7.56
CA VAL A 255 -29.01 -15.35 -8.02
C VAL A 255 -28.27 -16.32 -7.11
N GLU A 256 -27.74 -17.39 -7.68
CA GLU A 256 -26.85 -18.30 -6.98
C GLU A 256 -25.47 -17.67 -6.77
N LEU A 257 -25.25 -17.09 -5.58
CA LEU A 257 -23.97 -16.43 -5.22
C LEU A 257 -22.77 -17.39 -5.18
N PHE A 258 -23.03 -18.68 -4.96
CA PHE A 258 -22.02 -19.74 -4.84
C PHE A 258 -22.23 -20.84 -5.89
N ALA A 259 -22.56 -20.43 -7.12
CA ALA A 259 -22.71 -21.36 -8.23
C ALA A 259 -21.34 -21.95 -8.62
N PHE A 260 -21.15 -23.24 -8.33
CA PHE A 260 -20.08 -24.04 -8.92
C PHE A 260 -20.50 -24.70 -10.25
N GLY A 261 -21.79 -24.60 -10.60
CA GLY A 261 -22.35 -25.02 -11.89
C GLY A 261 -22.37 -23.85 -12.87
N GLY A 262 -22.01 -24.09 -14.13
CA GLY A 262 -21.71 -23.10 -15.17
C GLY A 262 -22.85 -22.15 -15.63
N GLN A 263 -23.78 -21.79 -14.75
CA GLN A 263 -24.67 -20.65 -14.97
C GLN A 263 -23.91 -19.36 -14.70
N SER A 264 -23.74 -18.54 -15.74
CA SER A 264 -23.19 -17.19 -15.59
C SER A 264 -24.11 -16.34 -14.73
N ALA A 265 -23.55 -15.49 -13.88
CA ALA A 265 -24.34 -14.54 -13.12
C ALA A 265 -25.10 -13.58 -14.07
N PRO A 266 -26.25 -13.02 -13.63
CA PRO A 266 -26.94 -12.01 -14.40
C PRO A 266 -26.07 -10.78 -14.63
N ALA A 267 -26.16 -10.19 -15.83
CA ALA A 267 -25.33 -9.05 -16.23
C ALA A 267 -25.44 -7.87 -15.25
N TRP A 268 -26.62 -7.61 -14.70
CA TRP A 268 -26.81 -6.51 -13.74
C TRP A 268 -25.97 -6.71 -12.48
N TYR A 269 -25.83 -7.95 -11.99
CA TYR A 269 -25.07 -8.27 -10.78
C TYR A 269 -23.58 -8.18 -11.04
N GLU A 270 -23.12 -8.67 -12.20
CA GLU A 270 -21.72 -8.56 -12.64
C GLU A 270 -21.30 -7.09 -12.79
N ILE A 271 -22.14 -6.27 -13.44
CA ILE A 271 -21.89 -4.83 -13.61
C ILE A 271 -21.90 -4.13 -12.25
N ALA A 272 -22.88 -4.39 -11.39
CA ALA A 272 -22.95 -3.79 -10.05
C ALA A 272 -21.73 -4.18 -9.19
N SER A 273 -21.29 -5.44 -9.28
CA SER A 273 -20.10 -5.93 -8.58
C SER A 273 -18.84 -5.23 -9.10
N GLN A 274 -18.67 -5.12 -10.42
CA GLN A 274 -17.56 -4.36 -11.01
C GLN A 274 -17.58 -2.89 -10.56
N MET A 275 -18.73 -2.22 -10.60
CA MET A 275 -18.83 -0.83 -10.14
C MET A 275 -18.46 -0.69 -8.66
N GLY A 276 -18.89 -1.63 -7.81
CA GLY A 276 -18.55 -1.68 -6.40
C GLY A 276 -17.03 -1.80 -6.15
N TRP A 277 -16.37 -2.69 -6.89
CA TRP A 277 -14.91 -2.81 -6.89
C TRP A 277 -14.23 -1.48 -7.22
N GLN A 278 -14.67 -0.84 -8.29
CA GLN A 278 -14.02 0.34 -8.86
C GLN A 278 -14.22 1.58 -7.99
N VAL A 279 -15.40 1.74 -7.40
CA VAL A 279 -15.65 2.76 -6.37
C VAL A 279 -14.69 2.58 -5.19
N SER A 280 -14.49 1.33 -4.73
CA SER A 280 -13.56 1.04 -3.65
C SER A 280 -12.11 1.40 -4.00
N ILE A 281 -11.66 1.12 -5.23
CA ILE A 281 -10.30 1.50 -5.69
C ILE A 281 -10.13 3.02 -5.71
N ILE A 282 -11.09 3.77 -6.25
CA ILE A 282 -11.01 5.24 -6.32
C ILE A 282 -10.92 5.86 -4.92
N LEU A 283 -11.69 5.33 -3.97
CA LEU A 283 -11.72 5.84 -2.60
C LEU A 283 -10.45 5.51 -1.81
N LEU A 284 -9.86 4.33 -2.02
CA LEU A 284 -8.81 3.82 -1.11
C LEU A 284 -7.40 3.88 -1.68
N SER A 285 -7.23 3.86 -3.00
CA SER A 285 -5.90 4.00 -3.62
C SER A 285 -5.14 5.27 -3.19
N PRO A 286 -5.78 6.43 -2.90
CA PRO A 286 -5.03 7.58 -2.42
C PRO A 286 -4.42 7.41 -1.03
N VAL A 287 -5.06 6.62 -0.16
CA VAL A 287 -4.55 6.33 1.19
C VAL A 287 -3.23 5.57 1.08
N TRP A 288 -3.20 4.55 0.21
CA TRP A 288 -1.99 3.81 -0.12
C TRP A 288 -0.90 4.72 -0.69
N MET A 289 -1.27 5.59 -1.63
CA MET A 289 -0.36 6.54 -2.25
C MET A 289 0.29 7.49 -1.25
N VAL A 290 -0.50 8.16 -0.43
CA VAL A 290 0.00 9.11 0.57
C VAL A 290 0.87 8.38 1.60
N GLY A 291 0.44 7.20 2.05
CA GLY A 291 1.20 6.38 2.99
C GLY A 291 2.58 6.01 2.45
N LEU A 292 2.67 5.57 1.20
CA LEU A 292 3.96 5.26 0.57
C LEU A 292 4.83 6.50 0.33
N CYS A 293 4.23 7.66 0.03
CA CYS A 293 4.99 8.91 -0.10
C CYS A 293 5.55 9.38 1.25
N LEU A 294 4.79 9.26 2.34
CA LEU A 294 5.26 9.57 3.69
C LEU A 294 6.40 8.62 4.11
N LEU A 295 6.26 7.33 3.84
CA LEU A 295 7.32 6.35 4.09
C LEU A 295 8.58 6.66 3.29
N TYR A 296 8.43 6.99 2.01
CA TYR A 296 9.55 7.37 1.15
C TYR A 296 10.31 8.57 1.72
N VAL A 297 9.61 9.65 2.09
CA VAL A 297 10.27 10.85 2.63
C VAL A 297 10.92 10.56 3.98
N ASP A 298 10.24 9.85 4.88
CA ASP A 298 10.80 9.48 6.19
C ASP A 298 12.09 8.68 6.03
N GLU A 299 12.08 7.66 5.17
CA GLU A 299 13.25 6.80 4.95
C GLU A 299 14.39 7.54 4.26
N ARG A 300 14.06 8.40 3.29
CA ARG A 300 15.05 9.23 2.61
C ARG A 300 15.74 10.19 3.57
N VAL A 301 14.99 10.89 4.43
CA VAL A 301 15.55 11.80 5.44
C VAL A 301 16.44 11.05 6.43
N ARG A 302 16.09 9.80 6.81
CA ARG A 302 16.92 8.99 7.72
C ARG A 302 18.23 8.57 7.09
N HIS A 303 18.21 8.09 5.85
CA HIS A 303 19.44 7.69 5.16
C HIS A 303 20.34 8.90 4.84
N GLU A 304 19.77 9.96 4.26
CA GLU A 304 20.55 11.16 3.89
C GLU A 304 20.99 11.96 5.12
N GLY A 305 20.17 12.01 6.17
CA GLY A 305 20.52 12.64 7.44
C GLY A 305 21.68 11.95 8.15
N TYR A 306 21.67 10.60 8.19
CA TYR A 306 22.78 9.82 8.74
C TYR A 306 24.09 10.04 7.99
N ASP A 307 24.04 10.11 6.64
CA ASP A 307 25.22 10.41 5.83
C ASP A 307 25.79 11.81 6.14
N ILE A 308 24.92 12.81 6.35
CA ILE A 308 25.33 14.17 6.74
C ILE A 308 25.91 14.18 8.15
N GLU A 309 25.34 13.47 9.12
CA GLU A 309 25.88 13.34 10.48
C GLU A 309 27.27 12.70 10.47
N LEU A 310 27.48 11.65 9.66
CA LEU A 310 28.79 11.03 9.49
C LEU A 310 29.80 11.97 8.82
N MET A 311 29.38 12.73 7.79
CA MET A 311 30.24 13.72 7.14
C MET A 311 30.57 14.89 8.07
N ALA A 312 29.60 15.36 8.85
CA ALA A 312 29.75 16.40 9.85
C ALA A 312 30.70 15.93 10.96
N ALA A 313 30.50 14.73 11.51
CA ALA A 313 31.37 14.16 12.53
C ALA A 313 32.82 14.03 12.05
N ARG A 314 33.04 13.67 10.78
CA ARG A 314 34.38 13.60 10.17
C ARG A 314 35.03 14.96 9.98
N ARG A 315 34.27 16.03 9.68
CA ARG A 315 34.80 17.37 9.40
C ARG A 315 34.88 18.29 10.62
N LEU A 316 33.93 18.16 11.54
CA LEU A 316 33.71 19.07 12.66
C LEU A 316 34.05 18.42 14.02
N GLY A 317 34.40 17.13 14.06
CA GLY A 317 34.55 16.36 15.28
C GLY A 317 33.20 15.91 15.85
N GLU A 318 33.18 15.31 17.04
CA GLU A 318 31.92 14.96 17.71
C GLU A 318 31.09 16.22 17.94
N ILE A 319 29.83 16.20 17.47
CA ILE A 319 28.90 17.31 17.69
C ILE A 319 28.74 17.46 19.21
N PRO A 320 29.13 18.60 19.82
CA PRO A 320 29.00 18.78 21.26
C PRO A 320 27.53 18.61 21.63
N SER A 321 27.27 17.80 22.67
CA SER A 321 25.91 17.55 23.14
C SER A 321 25.19 18.87 23.33
N VAL A 322 24.05 19.04 22.66
CA VAL A 322 23.23 20.24 22.79
C VAL A 322 22.94 20.43 24.29
N PRO A 323 23.32 21.56 24.91
CA PRO A 323 23.12 21.74 26.34
C PRO A 323 21.63 21.57 26.67
N GLN A 324 21.31 20.73 27.65
CA GLN A 324 19.92 20.44 28.03
C GLN A 324 19.13 21.70 28.42
N SER A 325 19.85 22.73 28.85
CA SER A 325 19.34 24.09 28.99
C SER A 325 19.79 24.94 27.80
N TYR A 326 18.89 25.18 26.85
CA TYR A 326 19.04 26.27 25.88
C TYR A 326 18.88 27.60 26.64
N TYR A 327 20.00 28.24 27.00
CA TYR A 327 19.98 29.60 27.53
C TYR A 327 19.87 30.55 26.34
N ASN A 328 18.70 31.15 26.14
CA ASN A 328 18.52 32.11 25.06
C ASN A 328 19.33 33.38 25.40
N PRO A 329 20.33 33.78 24.59
CA PRO A 329 21.16 34.96 24.88
C PRO A 329 20.36 36.27 24.89
N LEU A 330 19.12 36.28 24.38
CA LEU A 330 18.19 37.41 24.41
C LEU A 330 17.20 37.35 25.59
N GLN A 331 17.24 36.30 26.41
CA GLN A 331 16.39 36.15 27.60
C GLN A 331 16.56 37.28 28.63
N PRO A 332 17.77 37.84 28.86
CA PRO A 332 17.92 39.01 29.73
C PRO A 332 17.27 40.28 29.17
N ALA A 333 17.05 40.35 27.85
CA ALA A 333 16.47 41.53 27.20
C ALA A 333 14.93 41.48 27.10
N LEU A 334 14.32 40.30 27.33
CA LEU A 334 12.88 40.07 27.19
C LEU A 334 12.16 39.80 28.53
N GLY A 335 12.86 39.85 29.66
CA GLY A 335 12.34 39.41 30.96
C GLY A 335 12.59 40.39 32.11
N ALA A 336 11.99 41.58 32.06
CA ALA A 336 11.58 42.28 33.29
C ALA A 336 10.15 41.83 33.63
N ARG A 337 9.98 40.57 34.01
CA ARG A 337 8.74 40.10 34.62
C ARG A 337 9.06 39.05 35.68
N GLU A 338 8.96 39.53 36.91
CA GLU A 338 8.99 38.88 38.23
C GLU A 338 9.06 37.35 38.27
N ASP A 339 10.04 36.91 39.04
CA ASP A 339 10.33 35.54 39.44
C ASP A 339 9.12 34.80 40.03
N ALA A 340 8.78 33.66 39.43
CA ALA A 340 8.07 32.59 40.13
C ALA A 340 9.07 31.48 40.44
N ALA A 341 9.50 31.42 41.70
CA ALA A 341 10.41 30.43 42.25
C ALA A 341 9.93 29.00 41.97
N ILE A 342 10.81 28.17 41.39
CA ILE A 342 10.66 26.71 41.36
C ILE A 342 11.57 26.16 42.47
N PRO A 343 11.06 25.40 43.45
CA PRO A 343 11.90 24.84 44.50
C PRO A 343 12.75 23.70 43.96
N ALA A 344 14.04 23.75 44.28
CA ALA A 344 14.99 22.67 44.08
C ALA A 344 14.81 21.58 45.15
N ASN A 345 14.54 20.34 44.74
CA ASN A 345 15.15 19.14 45.34
C ASN A 345 14.71 17.86 44.64
N GLY A 346 15.67 16.97 44.39
CA GLY A 346 15.41 15.59 43.98
C GLY A 346 16.52 14.96 43.14
N SER A 347 17.72 14.82 43.69
CA SER A 347 18.77 13.94 43.16
C SER A 347 18.45 12.47 43.44
N SER A 348 18.27 11.63 42.40
CA SER A 348 18.89 10.30 42.35
C SER A 348 18.61 9.57 41.03
N GLU A 349 19.69 9.03 40.49
CA GLU A 349 19.81 7.81 39.69
C GLU A 349 19.60 7.83 38.16
N SER A 350 20.75 7.58 37.53
CA SER A 350 21.05 7.32 36.14
C SER A 350 20.14 6.29 35.46
N SER A 351 19.70 6.63 34.25
CA SER A 351 19.81 5.67 33.14
C SER A 351 20.39 6.40 31.94
N SER A 352 21.62 6.03 31.59
CA SER A 352 22.28 6.48 30.37
C SER A 352 21.56 5.83 29.18
N PHE A 353 20.76 6.60 28.45
CA PHE A 353 20.25 6.17 27.15
C PHE A 353 21.35 6.40 26.10
N THR A 354 22.33 5.50 26.08
CA THR A 354 23.35 5.43 25.04
C THR A 354 22.83 4.49 23.95
N THR A 355 22.59 5.00 22.74
CA THR A 355 22.12 4.24 21.57
C THR A 355 23.23 3.49 20.83
N LEU A 356 24.40 3.32 21.44
CA LEU A 356 25.51 2.55 20.89
C LEU A 356 25.85 1.41 21.85
N GLY A 357 25.07 0.34 21.76
CA GLY A 357 25.32 -0.93 22.44
C GLY A 357 26.41 -1.73 21.75
N LEU A 358 27.67 -1.36 21.97
CA LEU A 358 28.82 -2.21 21.67
C LEU A 358 29.33 -2.84 22.97
N LYS A 359 29.22 -4.16 23.04
CA LYS A 359 30.14 -5.04 23.77
C LYS A 359 30.74 -6.01 22.76
#